data_AF-A0A5B2XE50-F1
#
_entry.id   AF-A0A5B2XE50-F1
#
_cell.length_a   1.000
_cell.length_b   1.000
_cell.length_c   1.000
_cell.angle_alpha   90.00
_cell.angle_beta   90.00
_cell.angle_gamma   90.00
#
_symmetry.space_group_name_H-M   'P 1'
#
loop_
_entity.id
_entity.type
_entity.pdbx_description
1 polymer ?
#
loop_
_entity_poly.entity_id
_entity_poly.type
_entity_poly.pdbx_seq_one_letter_code
_entity_poly.pdbx_strand_id
1 'polypeptide(L)'
;MSTTAHTSDLSRRCRSLRTDRLLAPLAGCTRRAAILDGLVSPGVAVETPEHLDVAWHGDRLVVELDESTVDSQAVRWTRLPHELPDDGAFVHLGTAPQGCLFVDFARAPGPISLCGDAPTARQLAEWVVLQLATVFPAHRPHLTIVGPLAEAVRPSDHVDRVPTLEQLLDDRPPAEGHALRAVVFAQHTTVSAQALRALAAAGDAPVLPIVLGDVPDAAWRLTVRDHERSAGSAV
;
A
#
# COMPACT_ATOMS: atom_id res chain seq x y z
N MET A 1 35.61 24.68 -52.88
CA MET A 1 35.44 25.87 -52.02
C MET A 1 33.95 26.10 -51.81
N SER A 2 33.42 25.67 -50.68
CA SER A 2 32.15 26.14 -50.11
C SER A 2 32.14 25.70 -48.65
N THR A 3 31.88 26.67 -47.79
CA THR A 3 32.14 26.69 -46.36
C THR A 3 30.86 26.31 -45.62
N THR A 4 30.88 25.25 -44.82
CA THR A 4 29.78 24.90 -43.91
C THR A 4 30.03 25.45 -42.52
N ALA A 5 28.96 25.97 -41.96
CA ALA A 5 28.88 26.81 -40.78
C ALA A 5 29.03 26.06 -39.45
N HIS A 6 29.42 26.84 -38.45
CA HIS A 6 29.46 26.55 -37.03
C HIS A 6 28.19 25.89 -36.48
N THR A 7 28.37 24.82 -35.72
CA THR A 7 27.40 24.38 -34.71
C THR A 7 28.07 24.46 -33.35
N SER A 8 27.48 25.30 -32.50
CA SER A 8 27.89 25.68 -31.16
C SER A 8 27.57 24.60 -30.13
N ASP A 9 28.61 24.27 -29.34
CA ASP A 9 28.63 24.21 -27.89
C ASP A 9 27.29 24.05 -27.15
N LEU A 10 27.01 22.83 -26.67
CA LEU A 10 26.19 22.53 -25.50
C LEU A 10 26.70 21.22 -24.87
N SER A 11 27.97 21.22 -24.47
CA SER A 11 28.56 20.14 -23.67
C SER A 11 28.94 20.67 -22.30
N ARG A 12 28.03 20.60 -21.33
CA ARG A 12 28.37 20.48 -19.89
C ARG A 12 27.13 20.37 -18.99
N ARG A 13 27.21 19.39 -18.08
CA ARG A 13 26.46 19.17 -16.82
C ARG A 13 25.24 18.24 -16.88
N CYS A 14 25.50 16.96 -17.03
CA CYS A 14 24.79 15.94 -16.25
C CYS A 14 25.76 15.38 -15.20
N ARG A 15 25.71 15.93 -13.98
CA ARG A 15 26.38 15.31 -12.83
C ARG A 15 25.52 14.12 -12.40
N SER A 16 26.15 12.96 -12.44
CA SER A 16 25.87 11.77 -11.64
C SER A 16 25.27 12.13 -10.27
N LEU A 17 23.99 11.81 -10.09
CA LEU A 17 23.43 11.52 -8.78
C LEU A 17 23.37 9.99 -8.69
N ARG A 18 24.20 9.45 -7.80
CA ARG A 18 24.26 8.04 -7.44
C ARG A 18 22.94 7.66 -6.77
N THR A 19 22.15 6.84 -7.45
CA THR A 19 20.94 6.19 -6.94
C THR A 19 21.23 4.86 -6.23
N ASP A 20 22.38 4.75 -5.54
CA ASP A 20 22.92 3.48 -5.06
C ASP A 20 22.69 3.20 -3.56
N ARG A 21 21.76 3.89 -2.87
CA ARG A 21 21.68 3.75 -1.40
C ARG A 21 20.32 3.56 -0.73
N LEU A 22 19.21 3.36 -1.44
CA LEU A 22 17.91 3.20 -0.74
C LEU A 22 17.10 1.96 -1.12
N LEU A 23 17.65 1.03 -1.91
CA LEU A 23 17.05 -0.28 -2.14
C LEU A 23 18.15 -1.35 -2.08
N ALA A 24 18.68 -1.60 -0.89
CA ALA A 24 19.35 -2.87 -0.65
C ALA A 24 18.25 -3.96 -0.55
N PRO A 25 18.32 -5.03 -1.35
CA PRO A 25 17.36 -6.12 -1.24
C PRO A 25 17.52 -6.79 0.12
N LEU A 26 16.41 -7.05 0.83
CA LEU A 26 16.35 -7.95 2.01
C LEU A 26 16.56 -9.44 1.60
N ALA A 27 17.44 -9.70 0.64
CA ALA A 27 17.81 -11.02 0.18
C ALA A 27 19.05 -11.48 0.95
N GLY A 28 18.85 -12.10 2.10
CA GLY A 28 19.92 -12.81 2.80
C GLY A 28 19.80 -12.82 4.31
N CYS A 29 18.86 -13.59 4.86
CA CYS A 29 18.88 -13.95 6.27
C CYS A 29 18.32 -15.35 6.55
N THR A 30 18.84 -16.37 5.86
CA THR A 30 18.73 -17.76 6.32
C THR A 30 19.85 -18.04 7.32
N ARG A 31 19.63 -17.75 8.61
CA ARG A 31 20.21 -18.42 9.81
C ARG A 31 20.05 -17.54 11.07
N ARG A 32 19.00 -17.78 11.85
CA ARG A 32 19.07 -18.30 13.24
C ARG A 32 17.68 -18.25 13.88
N ALA A 33 17.12 -19.45 14.06
CA ALA A 33 16.24 -19.73 15.19
C ALA A 33 17.00 -19.48 16.50
N ALA A 34 16.25 -19.11 17.55
CA ALA A 34 16.66 -18.72 18.90
C ALA A 34 16.96 -17.23 19.09
N ILE A 35 15.89 -16.43 19.15
CA ILE A 35 15.52 -15.49 20.23
C ILE A 35 14.03 -15.17 19.95
N LEU A 36 13.12 -15.99 20.46
CA LEU A 36 11.68 -15.71 20.49
C LEU A 36 11.21 -15.97 21.92
N ASP A 37 11.42 -14.97 22.76
CA ASP A 37 10.82 -14.91 24.10
C ASP A 37 10.67 -13.44 24.53
N GLY A 38 10.17 -12.62 23.60
CA GLY A 38 9.88 -11.20 23.81
C GLY A 38 8.57 -10.78 23.15
N LEU A 39 7.67 -11.74 22.88
CA LEU A 39 6.31 -11.44 22.48
C LEU A 39 5.69 -10.56 23.57
N VAL A 40 5.12 -9.44 23.12
CA VAL A 40 4.20 -8.56 23.86
C VAL A 40 3.54 -9.33 24.98
N SER A 41 3.74 -8.91 26.24
CA SER A 41 2.95 -9.44 27.34
C SER A 41 1.47 -9.32 26.94
N PRO A 42 0.74 -10.44 26.78
CA PRO A 42 -0.66 -10.37 26.42
C PRO A 42 -1.37 -9.58 27.53
N GLY A 43 -1.90 -8.40 27.19
CA GLY A 43 -2.73 -7.61 28.11
C GLY A 43 -2.31 -6.17 28.39
N VAL A 44 -1.23 -5.63 27.80
CA VAL A 44 -1.03 -4.16 27.81
C VAL A 44 -1.77 -3.58 26.61
N ALA A 45 -2.93 -2.99 26.85
CA ALA A 45 -3.62 -2.17 25.86
C ALA A 45 -2.67 -1.02 25.48
N VAL A 46 -2.11 -1.08 24.27
CA VAL A 46 -1.42 0.05 23.68
C VAL A 46 -2.53 0.95 23.16
N GLU A 47 -2.61 2.18 23.68
CA GLU A 47 -3.50 3.19 23.10
C GLU A 47 -3.15 3.34 21.63
N THR A 48 -4.15 3.16 20.76
CA THR A 48 -3.97 3.34 19.33
C THR A 48 -3.81 4.85 19.11
N PRO A 49 -2.68 5.31 18.55
CA PRO A 49 -2.50 6.72 18.26
C PRO A 49 -3.50 7.17 17.16
N GLU A 50 -4.11 8.33 17.37
CA GLU A 50 -5.05 8.95 16.41
C GLU A 50 -4.38 9.30 15.07
N HIS A 51 -3.05 9.49 15.08
CA HIS A 51 -2.27 9.90 13.92
C HIS A 51 -1.03 9.03 13.72
N LEU A 52 -0.80 8.64 12.48
CA LEU A 52 0.35 7.84 12.05
C LEU A 52 1.18 8.62 11.05
N ASP A 53 2.49 8.72 11.29
CA ASP A 53 3.42 9.33 10.35
C ASP A 53 3.92 8.27 9.36
N VAL A 54 3.68 8.53 8.08
CA VAL A 54 4.17 7.72 6.96
C VAL A 54 5.25 8.50 6.24
N ALA A 55 6.46 7.98 6.21
CA ALA A 55 7.54 8.57 5.43
C ALA A 55 7.79 7.74 4.18
N TRP A 56 7.65 8.33 3.00
CA TRP A 56 7.91 7.68 1.72
C TRP A 56 8.67 8.62 0.78
N HIS A 57 9.84 8.18 0.29
CA HIS A 57 10.73 8.98 -0.57
C HIS A 57 11.08 10.40 -0.09
N GLY A 58 10.95 10.67 1.21
CA GLY A 58 11.20 11.99 1.81
C GLY A 58 9.92 12.80 2.06
N ASP A 59 8.79 12.40 1.48
CA ASP A 59 7.48 12.96 1.78
C ASP A 59 6.95 12.37 3.10
N ARG A 60 6.23 13.19 3.86
CA ARG A 60 5.55 12.78 5.08
C ARG A 60 4.05 12.88 4.89
N LEU A 61 3.36 11.77 5.07
CA LEU A 61 1.91 11.69 5.06
C LEU A 61 1.44 11.39 6.48
N VAL A 62 0.35 12.02 6.89
CA VAL A 62 -0.35 11.66 8.13
C VAL A 62 -1.51 10.75 7.73
N VAL A 63 -1.55 9.54 8.29
CA VAL A 63 -2.64 8.60 8.13
C VAL A 63 -3.45 8.54 9.41
N GLU A 64 -4.73 8.82 9.30
CA GLU A 64 -5.73 8.65 10.35
C GLU A 64 -6.52 7.38 10.06
N LEU A 65 -6.59 6.48 11.04
CA LEU A 65 -7.35 5.24 10.97
C LEU A 65 -8.66 5.43 11.75
N ASP A 66 -9.80 5.13 11.11
CA ASP A 66 -11.07 5.11 11.83
C ASP A 66 -11.19 3.84 12.68
N GLU A 67 -10.83 3.94 13.96
CA GLU A 67 -10.81 2.83 14.91
C GLU A 67 -12.15 2.08 15.04
N SER A 68 -13.27 2.74 14.77
CA SER A 68 -14.60 2.12 14.84
C SER A 68 -14.79 1.01 13.79
N THR A 69 -13.92 0.97 12.79
CA THR A 69 -13.99 0.09 11.63
C THR A 69 -12.96 -1.05 11.67
N VAL A 70 -12.04 -1.00 12.63
CA VAL A 70 -10.82 -1.83 12.62
C VAL A 70 -11.02 -3.13 13.38
N ASP A 71 -10.77 -4.26 12.70
CA ASP A 71 -10.61 -5.54 13.39
C ASP A 71 -9.24 -5.58 14.08
N SER A 72 -9.25 -5.60 15.42
CA SER A 72 -8.06 -5.74 16.26
C SER A 72 -7.15 -6.92 15.89
N GLN A 73 -7.68 -7.98 15.27
CA GLN A 73 -6.89 -9.13 14.85
C GLN A 73 -6.12 -8.91 13.55
N ALA A 74 -6.56 -7.96 12.73
CA ALA A 74 -5.89 -7.55 11.50
C ALA A 74 -4.80 -6.50 11.77
N VAL A 75 -4.72 -5.94 12.97
CA VAL A 75 -3.78 -4.88 13.33
C VAL A 75 -2.66 -5.39 14.22
N ARG A 76 -1.41 -5.02 13.90
CA ARG A 76 -0.23 -5.31 14.71
C ARG A 76 0.63 -4.08 14.89
N TRP A 77 0.96 -3.80 16.14
CA TRP A 77 1.97 -2.83 16.53
C TRP A 77 3.28 -3.53 16.81
N THR A 78 4.36 -3.11 16.15
CA THR A 78 5.71 -3.62 16.42
C THR A 78 6.62 -2.48 16.89
N ARG A 79 7.46 -2.76 17.89
CA ARG A 79 8.43 -1.79 18.39
C ARG A 79 9.61 -1.68 17.44
N LEU A 80 10.36 -0.58 17.52
CA LEU A 80 11.63 -0.44 16.82
C LEU A 80 12.77 -1.16 17.56
N PRO A 81 13.70 -1.84 16.85
CA PRO A 81 13.70 -2.08 15.40
C PRO A 81 12.57 -3.04 15.00
N HIS A 82 11.87 -2.72 13.91
CA HIS A 82 10.68 -3.47 13.53
C HIS A 82 11.03 -4.86 12.99
N GLU A 83 10.27 -5.86 13.41
CA GLU A 83 10.20 -7.16 12.75
C GLU A 83 8.93 -7.16 11.89
N LEU A 84 9.09 -7.39 10.58
CA LEU A 84 7.97 -7.54 9.67
C LEU A 84 7.24 -8.85 10.04
N PRO A 85 5.94 -8.83 10.37
CA PRO A 85 5.21 -10.07 10.56
C PRO A 85 5.23 -10.91 9.28
N ASP A 86 5.54 -12.19 9.39
CA ASP A 86 5.76 -13.10 8.26
C ASP A 86 4.61 -14.10 8.04
N ASP A 87 3.55 -14.02 8.85
CA ASP A 87 2.42 -14.94 8.90
C ASP A 87 1.14 -14.39 8.23
N GLY A 88 1.25 -13.31 7.45
CA GLY A 88 0.10 -12.68 6.80
C GLY A 88 0.46 -11.71 5.67
N ALA A 89 -0.56 -11.09 5.08
CA ALA A 89 -0.40 -10.09 4.02
C ALA A 89 -0.26 -8.70 4.64
N PHE A 90 0.75 -8.54 5.49
CA PHE A 90 0.95 -7.31 6.26
C PHE A 90 1.46 -6.17 5.39
N VAL A 91 0.82 -5.02 5.55
CA VAL A 91 1.20 -3.74 4.97
C VAL A 91 1.58 -2.81 6.12
N HIS A 92 2.78 -2.26 6.07
CA HIS A 92 3.16 -1.14 6.94
C HIS A 92 2.30 0.06 6.56
N LEU A 93 1.56 0.62 7.51
CA LEU A 93 0.72 1.79 7.28
C LEU A 93 1.33 3.08 7.82
N GLY A 94 2.26 3.01 8.76
CA GLY A 94 2.87 4.20 9.36
C GLY A 94 3.63 3.92 10.64
N THR A 95 4.24 4.96 11.19
CA THR A 95 5.05 4.93 12.40
C THR A 95 4.56 6.01 13.36
N ALA A 96 4.58 5.70 14.64
CA ALA A 96 4.24 6.59 15.74
C ALA A 96 5.27 6.41 16.86
N PRO A 97 5.30 7.26 17.91
CA PRO A 97 6.20 7.08 19.06
C PRO A 97 6.13 5.68 19.70
N GLN A 98 4.99 5.01 19.60
CA GLN A 98 4.73 3.68 20.16
C GLN A 98 5.29 2.54 19.29
N GLY A 99 5.59 2.78 18.01
CA GLY A 99 6.10 1.77 17.09
C GLY A 99 5.59 1.93 15.65
N CYS A 100 5.65 0.84 14.89
CA CYS A 100 5.15 0.77 13.52
C CYS A 100 3.80 0.06 13.49
N LEU A 101 2.85 0.60 12.72
CA LEU A 101 1.56 -0.02 12.47
C LEU A 101 1.64 -0.91 11.23
N PHE A 102 1.31 -2.19 11.39
CA PHE A 102 1.11 -3.13 10.31
C PHE A 102 -0.34 -3.60 10.29
N VAL A 103 -0.93 -3.70 9.11
CA VAL A 103 -2.28 -4.24 8.91
C VAL A 103 -2.22 -5.44 7.99
N ASP A 104 -2.79 -6.56 8.43
CA ASP A 104 -2.96 -7.77 7.63
C ASP A 104 -4.17 -7.62 6.72
N PHE A 105 -3.88 -7.35 5.45
CA PHE A 105 -4.91 -7.14 4.45
C PHE A 105 -5.67 -8.44 4.14
N ALA A 106 -5.10 -9.62 4.42
CA ALA A 106 -5.81 -10.89 4.28
C ALA A 106 -6.91 -11.07 5.34
N ARG A 107 -6.82 -10.33 6.45
CA ARG A 107 -7.76 -10.41 7.58
C ARG A 107 -8.63 -9.17 7.71
N ALA A 108 -8.40 -8.13 6.91
CA ALA A 108 -9.23 -6.94 6.88
C ALA A 108 -10.62 -7.29 6.32
N PRO A 109 -11.71 -7.23 7.11
CA PRO A 109 -13.04 -7.47 6.59
C PRO A 109 -13.42 -6.34 5.64
N GLY A 110 -13.75 -6.64 4.38
CA GLY A 110 -14.41 -5.70 3.47
C GLY A 110 -13.53 -4.59 2.84
N PRO A 111 -14.15 -3.62 2.14
CA PRO A 111 -13.43 -2.60 1.38
C PRO A 111 -12.64 -1.63 2.26
N ILE A 112 -11.44 -1.28 1.78
CA ILE A 112 -10.58 -0.22 2.34
C ILE A 112 -10.75 1.04 1.49
N SER A 113 -11.18 2.12 2.12
CA SER A 113 -11.31 3.44 1.51
C SER A 113 -10.11 4.31 1.89
N LEU A 114 -9.45 4.89 0.88
CA LEU A 114 -8.33 5.83 1.02
C LEU A 114 -8.84 7.25 0.71
N CYS A 115 -9.15 7.99 1.77
CA CYS A 115 -9.68 9.35 1.71
C CYS A 115 -8.56 10.41 1.83
N GLY A 116 -8.87 11.66 1.48
CA GLY A 116 -7.96 12.80 1.63
C GLY A 116 -7.65 13.52 0.32
N ASP A 117 -6.52 14.23 0.29
CA ASP A 117 -6.00 14.87 -0.91
C ASP A 117 -5.66 13.81 -1.97
N ALA A 118 -6.16 13.99 -3.19
CA ALA A 118 -6.11 12.97 -4.23
C ALA A 118 -4.68 12.48 -4.57
N PRO A 119 -3.71 13.37 -4.84
CA PRO A 119 -2.30 13.00 -4.97
C PRO A 119 -1.76 12.18 -3.79
N THR A 120 -2.07 12.59 -2.56
CA THR A 120 -1.59 11.96 -1.34
C THR A 120 -2.21 10.57 -1.11
N ALA A 121 -3.52 10.41 -1.29
CA ALA A 121 -4.20 9.12 -1.21
C ALA A 121 -3.68 8.15 -2.28
N ARG A 122 -3.39 8.67 -3.48
CA ARG A 122 -2.76 7.91 -4.56
C ARG A 122 -1.37 7.43 -4.18
N GLN A 123 -0.53 8.29 -3.62
CA GLN A 123 0.81 7.92 -3.16
C GLN A 123 0.75 6.79 -2.11
N LEU A 124 -0.18 6.87 -1.14
CA LEU A 124 -0.41 5.78 -0.19
C LEU A 124 -0.83 4.49 -0.91
N ALA A 125 -1.76 4.56 -1.85
CA ALA A 125 -2.20 3.39 -2.61
C ALA A 125 -1.05 2.74 -3.40
N GLU A 126 -0.18 3.53 -4.03
CA GLU A 126 1.01 3.02 -4.72
C GLU A 126 1.96 2.31 -3.76
N TRP A 127 2.16 2.88 -2.57
CA TRP A 127 2.97 2.26 -1.52
C TRP A 127 2.38 0.93 -1.03
N VAL A 128 1.07 0.89 -0.79
CA VAL A 128 0.35 -0.35 -0.44
C VAL A 128 0.54 -1.42 -1.51
N VAL A 129 0.34 -1.09 -2.79
CA VAL A 129 0.54 -2.02 -3.91
C VAL A 129 1.97 -2.55 -3.94
N LEU A 130 2.97 -1.66 -3.79
CA LEU A 130 4.38 -2.03 -3.78
C LEU A 130 4.68 -3.02 -2.63
N GLN A 131 4.18 -2.75 -1.43
CA GLN A 131 4.38 -3.65 -0.29
C GLN A 131 3.71 -5.01 -0.52
N LEU A 132 2.44 -5.04 -0.93
CA LEU A 132 1.71 -6.27 -1.21
C LEU A 132 2.39 -7.12 -2.30
N ALA A 133 2.97 -6.48 -3.32
CA ALA A 133 3.70 -7.17 -4.38
C ALA A 133 5.00 -7.83 -3.88
N THR A 134 5.52 -7.39 -2.74
CA THR A 134 6.75 -7.90 -2.10
C THR A 134 6.50 -8.81 -0.90
N VAL A 135 5.24 -9.07 -0.53
CA VAL A 135 4.88 -10.00 0.55
C VAL A 135 5.47 -11.39 0.29
N PHE A 136 5.79 -12.09 1.39
CA PHE A 136 6.32 -13.45 1.37
C PHE A 136 5.46 -14.37 0.48
N PRO A 137 6.08 -15.25 -0.33
CA PRO A 137 5.35 -16.04 -1.34
C PRO A 137 4.14 -16.83 -0.80
N ALA A 138 4.21 -17.33 0.44
CA ALA A 138 3.14 -18.11 1.06
C ALA A 138 1.87 -17.29 1.36
N HIS A 139 2.00 -15.98 1.54
CA HIS A 139 0.91 -15.06 1.90
C HIS A 139 0.66 -14.01 0.82
N ARG A 140 1.33 -14.13 -0.32
CA ARG A 140 1.30 -13.12 -1.37
C ARG A 140 -0.09 -13.10 -2.01
N PRO A 141 -0.80 -11.97 -1.98
CA PRO A 141 -2.07 -11.86 -2.68
C PRO A 141 -1.85 -11.82 -4.19
N HIS A 142 -2.84 -12.28 -4.93
CA HIS A 142 -2.96 -11.93 -6.33
C HIS A 142 -3.46 -10.48 -6.43
N LEU A 143 -2.66 -9.60 -7.02
CA LEU A 143 -2.98 -8.18 -7.15
C LEU A 143 -3.60 -7.91 -8.50
N THR A 144 -4.70 -7.16 -8.52
CA THR A 144 -5.23 -6.58 -9.75
C THR A 144 -5.33 -5.08 -9.61
N ILE A 145 -4.57 -4.35 -10.41
CA ILE A 145 -4.54 -2.89 -10.42
C ILE A 145 -5.49 -2.40 -11.52
N VAL A 146 -6.51 -1.64 -11.14
CA VAL A 146 -7.52 -1.09 -12.04
C VAL A 146 -7.21 0.37 -12.33
N GLY A 147 -6.84 0.70 -13.56
CA GLY A 147 -6.51 2.05 -14.01
C GLY A 147 -5.02 2.43 -13.85
N PRO A 148 -4.67 3.72 -14.03
CA PRO A 148 -3.28 4.16 -14.03
C PRO A 148 -2.78 4.37 -12.60
N LEU A 149 -2.29 3.32 -11.92
CA LEU A 149 -1.65 3.38 -10.60
C LEU A 149 -0.32 2.62 -10.60
N ALA A 150 0.60 3.04 -9.74
CA ALA A 150 1.80 2.30 -9.35
C ALA A 150 2.61 1.81 -10.55
N GLU A 151 2.84 2.64 -11.57
CA GLU A 151 3.48 2.25 -12.85
C GLU A 151 4.84 1.55 -12.69
N ALA A 152 5.51 1.78 -11.56
CA ALA A 152 6.73 1.08 -11.16
C ALA A 152 6.54 -0.43 -10.97
N VAL A 153 5.34 -0.88 -10.59
CA VAL A 153 5.01 -2.30 -10.36
C VAL A 153 4.74 -2.97 -11.71
N ARG A 154 5.72 -3.73 -12.21
CA ARG A 154 5.57 -4.46 -13.47
C ARG A 154 4.55 -5.60 -13.34
N PRO A 155 3.77 -5.89 -14.39
CA PRO A 155 2.97 -7.11 -14.44
C PRO A 155 3.82 -8.36 -14.18
N SER A 156 3.25 -9.32 -13.48
CA SER A 156 3.86 -10.62 -13.16
C SER A 156 2.78 -11.66 -12.92
N ASP A 157 3.16 -12.91 -12.64
CA ASP A 157 2.20 -14.02 -12.42
C ASP A 157 1.17 -13.75 -11.30
N HIS A 158 1.49 -12.83 -10.38
CA HIS A 158 0.62 -12.41 -9.26
C HIS A 158 0.19 -10.94 -9.33
N VAL A 159 0.48 -10.24 -10.43
CA VAL A 159 0.10 -8.82 -10.62
C VAL A 159 -0.49 -8.61 -12.01
N ASP A 160 -1.81 -8.44 -12.04
CA ASP A 160 -2.57 -8.04 -13.22
C ASP A 160 -2.78 -6.52 -13.26
N ARG A 161 -2.90 -6.01 -14.48
CA ARG A 161 -3.33 -4.63 -14.75
C ARG A 161 -4.48 -4.64 -15.72
N VAL A 162 -5.55 -3.95 -15.34
CA VAL A 162 -6.72 -3.74 -16.19
C VAL A 162 -7.02 -2.24 -16.24
N PRO A 163 -7.44 -1.68 -17.38
CA PRO A 163 -7.68 -0.25 -17.50
C PRO A 163 -8.95 0.21 -16.76
N THR A 164 -9.98 -0.64 -16.66
CA THR A 164 -11.27 -0.28 -16.05
C THR A 164 -11.87 -1.42 -15.23
N LEU A 165 -12.86 -1.10 -14.40
CA LEU A 165 -13.58 -2.07 -13.57
C LEU A 165 -14.46 -3.00 -14.41
N GLU A 166 -15.06 -2.50 -15.48
CA GLU A 166 -15.88 -3.31 -16.39
C GLU A 166 -15.02 -4.44 -16.98
N GLN A 167 -13.81 -4.11 -17.44
CA GLN A 167 -12.89 -5.12 -17.94
C GLN A 167 -12.48 -6.12 -16.86
N LEU A 168 -12.31 -5.70 -15.59
CA LEU A 168 -12.07 -6.64 -14.50
C LEU A 168 -13.22 -7.65 -14.32
N LEU A 169 -14.46 -7.19 -14.47
CA LEU A 169 -15.65 -8.02 -14.32
C LEU A 169 -15.82 -8.98 -15.50
N ASP A 170 -15.44 -8.55 -16.70
CA ASP A 170 -15.54 -9.34 -17.94
C ASP A 170 -14.40 -10.37 -18.08
N ASP A 171 -13.14 -9.96 -17.83
CA ASP A 171 -11.93 -10.78 -18.05
C ASP A 171 -11.52 -11.60 -16.82
N ARG A 172 -12.47 -11.98 -15.96
CA ARG A 172 -12.15 -12.55 -14.65
C ARG A 172 -11.24 -13.78 -14.77
N PRO A 173 -10.00 -13.74 -14.25
CA PRO A 173 -9.17 -14.92 -14.14
C PRO A 173 -9.82 -15.91 -13.15
N PRO A 174 -9.82 -17.22 -13.45
CA PRO A 174 -10.25 -18.23 -12.50
C PRO A 174 -9.45 -18.11 -11.20
N ALA A 175 -10.14 -18.29 -10.07
CA ALA A 175 -9.54 -18.20 -8.74
C ALA A 175 -8.71 -19.46 -8.45
N GLU A 176 -7.61 -19.68 -9.16
CA GLU A 176 -6.77 -20.86 -8.93
C GLU A 176 -5.76 -20.59 -7.81
N GLY A 177 -5.99 -21.18 -6.64
CA GLY A 177 -4.96 -21.42 -5.63
C GLY A 177 -4.49 -20.22 -4.78
N HIS A 178 -5.00 -19.00 -5.01
CA HIS A 178 -4.62 -17.83 -4.22
C HIS A 178 -5.52 -17.63 -3.00
N ALA A 179 -4.90 -17.44 -1.83
CA ALA A 179 -5.60 -17.24 -0.55
C ALA A 179 -6.28 -15.85 -0.42
N LEU A 180 -5.79 -14.84 -1.15
CA LEU A 180 -6.36 -13.49 -1.18
C LEU A 180 -6.20 -12.88 -2.57
N ARG A 181 -7.24 -12.18 -3.05
CA ARG A 181 -7.16 -11.29 -4.22
C ARG A 181 -7.33 -9.85 -3.76
N ALA A 182 -6.31 -9.01 -3.91
CA ALA A 182 -6.45 -7.58 -3.62
C ALA A 182 -6.65 -6.81 -4.93
N VAL A 183 -7.71 -6.01 -4.98
CA VAL A 183 -8.07 -5.21 -6.15
C VAL A 183 -7.92 -3.75 -5.80
N VAL A 184 -7.01 -3.06 -6.47
CA VAL A 184 -6.66 -1.67 -6.17
C VAL A 184 -7.16 -0.75 -7.27
N PHE A 185 -8.06 0.17 -6.93
CA PHE A 185 -8.72 1.08 -7.87
C PHE A 185 -7.98 2.40 -7.95
N ALA A 186 -7.21 2.61 -9.02
CA ALA A 186 -6.29 3.73 -9.24
C ALA A 186 -6.89 5.13 -9.24
N GLN A 187 -8.20 5.26 -9.46
CA GLN A 187 -8.84 6.55 -9.70
C GLN A 187 -9.83 6.87 -8.59
N HIS A 188 -10.06 8.17 -8.37
CA HIS A 188 -11.22 8.68 -7.63
C HIS A 188 -12.52 8.45 -8.41
N THR A 189 -12.78 7.20 -8.79
CA THR A 189 -14.06 6.83 -9.37
C THR A 189 -15.03 6.60 -8.23
N THR A 190 -16.26 7.06 -8.40
CA THR A 190 -17.35 6.64 -7.54
C THR A 190 -17.64 5.18 -7.85
N VAL A 191 -16.86 4.26 -7.26
CA VAL A 191 -17.18 2.83 -7.34
C VAL A 191 -18.43 2.64 -6.50
N SER A 192 -19.52 2.21 -7.14
CA SER A 192 -20.74 1.97 -6.39
C SER A 192 -20.55 0.79 -5.43
N ALA A 193 -21.18 0.87 -4.26
CA ALA A 193 -21.22 -0.25 -3.32
C ALA A 193 -21.75 -1.54 -3.99
N GLN A 194 -22.61 -1.41 -4.99
CA GLN A 194 -23.09 -2.55 -5.78
C GLN A 194 -21.97 -3.23 -6.58
N ALA A 195 -21.08 -2.46 -7.21
CA ALA A 195 -19.96 -3.01 -7.96
C ALA A 195 -18.93 -3.70 -7.04
N LEU A 196 -18.67 -3.12 -5.86
CA LEU A 196 -17.83 -3.75 -4.83
C LEU A 196 -18.45 -5.06 -4.32
N ARG A 197 -19.76 -5.07 -4.06
CA ARG A 197 -20.48 -6.30 -3.68
C ARG A 197 -20.46 -7.34 -4.79
N ALA A 198 -20.66 -6.94 -6.05
CA ALA A 198 -20.61 -7.85 -7.18
C ALA A 198 -19.20 -8.45 -7.35
N LEU A 199 -18.16 -7.66 -7.11
CA LEU A 199 -16.78 -8.14 -7.12
C LEU A 199 -16.53 -9.15 -5.98
N ALA A 200 -16.96 -8.84 -4.76
CA ALA A 200 -16.79 -9.70 -3.59
C ALA A 200 -17.63 -10.99 -3.64
N ALA A 201 -18.84 -10.93 -4.20
CA ALA A 201 -19.77 -12.05 -4.24
C ALA A 201 -19.46 -13.08 -5.34
N ALA A 202 -18.62 -12.73 -6.31
CA ALA A 202 -18.54 -13.49 -7.55
C ALA A 202 -17.23 -14.29 -7.72
N GLY A 203 -16.43 -14.43 -6.67
CA GLY A 203 -15.22 -15.25 -6.68
C GLY A 203 -15.21 -16.30 -5.57
N ASP A 204 -14.44 -17.37 -5.79
CA ASP A 204 -14.19 -18.43 -4.80
C ASP A 204 -13.11 -18.04 -3.76
N ALA A 205 -12.43 -16.91 -3.98
CA ALA A 205 -11.39 -16.37 -3.12
C ALA A 205 -11.83 -15.03 -2.49
N PRO A 206 -11.42 -14.73 -1.24
CA PRO A 206 -11.65 -13.43 -0.64
C PRO A 206 -11.09 -12.31 -1.51
N VAL A 207 -11.92 -11.30 -1.79
CA VAL A 207 -11.52 -10.09 -2.49
C VAL A 207 -11.41 -8.94 -1.51
N LEU A 208 -10.29 -8.23 -1.53
CA LEU A 208 -10.07 -7.00 -0.79
C LEU A 208 -10.01 -5.80 -1.74
N PRO A 209 -11.09 -5.01 -1.85
CA PRO A 209 -11.06 -3.77 -2.60
C PRO A 209 -10.31 -2.68 -1.84
N ILE A 210 -9.36 -2.02 -2.49
CA ILE A 210 -8.70 -0.80 -2.01
C ILE A 210 -9.08 0.33 -2.97
N VAL A 211 -9.87 1.29 -2.49
CA VAL A 211 -10.50 2.32 -3.32
C VAL A 211 -9.96 3.69 -2.96
N LEU A 212 -9.48 4.43 -3.97
CA LEU A 212 -9.15 5.86 -3.80
C LEU A 212 -10.45 6.68 -3.77
N GLY A 213 -10.68 7.37 -2.66
CA GLY A 213 -11.88 8.18 -2.43
C GLY A 213 -12.82 7.59 -1.39
N ASP A 214 -13.87 8.35 -1.09
CA ASP A 214 -14.87 7.99 -0.08
C ASP A 214 -15.78 6.88 -0.59
N VAL A 215 -15.77 5.75 0.12
CA VAL A 215 -16.70 4.64 -0.11
C VAL A 215 -17.67 4.60 1.07
N PRO A 216 -18.97 4.86 0.83
CA PRO A 216 -20.00 4.62 1.84
C PRO A 216 -19.95 3.16 2.30
N ASP A 217 -19.98 2.94 3.60
CA ASP A 217 -19.91 1.61 4.23
C ASP A 217 -18.57 0.87 4.01
N ALA A 218 -17.48 1.59 3.70
CA ALA A 218 -16.15 0.99 3.74
C ALA A 218 -15.90 0.43 5.14
N ALA A 219 -15.50 -0.83 5.18
CA ALA A 219 -15.21 -1.49 6.44
C ALA A 219 -13.88 -1.05 7.03
N TRP A 220 -13.04 -0.35 6.25
CA TRP A 220 -11.87 0.36 6.74
C TRP A 220 -11.80 1.72 6.07
N ARG A 221 -11.52 2.76 6.86
CA ARG A 221 -11.32 4.12 6.35
C ARG A 221 -9.99 4.68 6.80
N LEU A 222 -9.16 5.03 5.82
CA LEU A 222 -7.85 5.65 5.99
C LEU A 222 -7.94 7.07 5.43
N THR A 223 -7.84 8.09 6.29
CA THR A 223 -7.76 9.48 5.85
C THR A 223 -6.31 9.89 5.78
N VAL A 224 -5.86 10.32 4.60
CA VAL A 224 -4.47 10.68 4.36
C VAL A 224 -4.36 12.18 4.16
N ARG A 225 -3.43 12.81 4.86
CA ARG A 225 -3.14 14.24 4.74
C ARG A 225 -1.66 14.45 4.49
N ASP A 226 -1.36 15.50 3.75
CA ASP A 226 -0.01 16.01 3.62
C ASP A 226 0.44 16.63 4.96
N HIS A 227 1.57 16.17 5.49
CA HIS A 227 2.10 16.64 6.78
C HIS A 227 2.40 18.15 6.76
N GLU A 228 2.77 18.73 5.61
CA GLU A 228 3.08 20.16 5.53
C GLU A 228 1.82 21.04 5.63
N ARG A 229 0.66 20.56 5.18
CA ARG A 229 -0.61 21.32 5.27
C ARG A 229 -1.24 21.26 6.65
N SER A 230 -1.01 20.20 7.42
CA SER A 230 -1.58 20.04 8.77
C SER A 230 -1.05 21.08 9.77
N ALA A 231 0.17 21.58 9.57
CA ALA A 231 0.77 22.59 10.45
C ALA A 231 0.22 24.03 10.25
N GLY A 232 -0.58 24.26 9.20
CA GLY A 232 -1.08 25.59 8.82
C GLY A 232 -2.53 25.91 9.23
N SER A 233 -3.27 24.96 9.81
CA SER A 233 -4.72 25.10 10.07
C SER A 233 -5.08 25.35 11.56
N ALA A 234 -4.14 25.86 12.35
CA ALA A 234 -4.39 26.33 13.71
C ALA A 234 -4.10 27.84 13.81
N VAL A 235 -4.96 28.65 13.19
CA VAL A 235 -5.03 30.11 13.41
C VAL A 235 -6.49 30.54 13.50
#